data_AF-A0A0Q7QKC4-F1
#
_entry.id   AF-A0A0Q7QKC4-F1
#
_cell.length_a   1.000
_cell.length_b   1.000
_cell.length_c   1.000
_cell.angle_alpha   90.00
_cell.angle_beta   90.00
_cell.angle_gamma   90.00
#
_symmetry.space_group_name_H-M   'P 1'
#
loop_
_entity.id
_entity.type
_entity.pdbx_description
1 polymer ?
#
loop_
_entity_poly.entity_id
_entity_poly.type
_entity_poly.pdbx_seq_one_letter_code
_entity_poly.pdbx_strand_id
1 'polypeptide(L)'
;MTLYMDVHNVGDGVTVDGVAKAHAADLAIQDQHGVNYLKYWVDEANGKIFCLVDAPDPEAANTVHREAHGLVADEIYEVKEGA
;
A
#
# COMPACT_ATOMS: atom_id res chain seq x y z
N MET A 1 8.30 -4.98 12.38
CA MET A 1 7.07 -4.91 13.18
C MET A 1 6.16 -6.02 12.65
N THR A 2 4.88 -5.77 12.42
CA THR A 2 3.95 -6.74 11.81
C THR A 2 3.85 -6.47 10.32
N LEU A 3 3.91 -7.52 9.49
CA LEU A 3 3.72 -7.39 8.05
C LEU A 3 2.24 -7.39 7.71
N TYR A 4 1.85 -6.49 6.81
CA TYR A 4 0.52 -6.45 6.21
C TYR A 4 0.61 -6.50 4.69
N MET A 5 -0.39 -7.14 4.09
CA MET A 5 -0.68 -7.06 2.67
C MET A 5 -1.95 -6.24 2.50
N ASP A 6 -1.83 -5.07 1.91
CA ASP A 6 -2.99 -4.27 1.50
C ASP A 6 -3.36 -4.55 0.04
N VAL A 7 -4.65 -4.38 -0.28
CA VAL A 7 -5.20 -4.61 -1.61
C VAL A 7 -6.10 -3.44 -1.99
N HIS A 8 -5.86 -2.89 -3.18
CA HIS A 8 -6.69 -1.85 -3.78
C HIS A 8 -7.36 -2.37 -5.05
N ASN A 9 -8.63 -2.05 -5.22
CA ASN A 9 -9.46 -2.33 -6.38
C ASN A 9 -9.78 -0.99 -7.08
N VAL A 10 -8.86 -0.55 -7.93
CA VAL A 10 -8.94 0.76 -8.60
C VAL A 10 -9.79 0.71 -9.88
N GLY A 11 -10.02 -0.50 -10.41
CA GLY A 11 -10.78 -0.72 -11.63
C GLY A 11 -10.03 -0.27 -12.88
N ASP A 12 -10.78 0.15 -13.90
CA ASP A 12 -10.21 0.56 -15.19
C ASP A 12 -9.33 1.81 -15.04
N GLY A 13 -8.08 1.74 -15.52
CA GLY A 13 -7.17 2.89 -15.56
C GLY A 13 -6.06 2.88 -14.51
N VAL A 14 -5.92 1.82 -13.70
CA VAL A 14 -4.67 1.63 -12.95
C VAL A 14 -3.51 1.49 -13.94
N THR A 15 -2.41 2.20 -13.66
CA THR A 15 -1.19 2.10 -14.47
C THR A 15 0.02 1.93 -13.57
N VAL A 16 1.03 1.19 -14.01
CA VAL A 16 2.29 1.04 -13.26
C VAL A 16 2.89 2.41 -12.90
N ASP A 17 2.88 3.36 -13.84
CA ASP A 17 3.39 4.73 -13.61
C ASP A 17 2.55 5.52 -12.59
N GLY A 18 1.23 5.36 -12.62
CA GLY A 18 0.33 5.96 -11.64
C GLY A 18 0.58 5.42 -10.23
N VAL A 19 0.74 4.10 -10.11
CA VAL A 19 1.03 3.43 -8.84
C VAL A 19 2.43 3.79 -8.33
N ALA A 20 3.43 3.90 -9.22
CA ALA A 20 4.77 4.33 -8.83
C ALA A 20 4.77 5.73 -8.20
N LYS A 21 3.93 6.65 -8.69
CA LYS A 21 3.76 7.99 -8.11
C LYS A 21 3.03 7.95 -6.76
N ALA A 22 1.99 7.13 -6.63
CA ALA A 22 1.28 6.95 -5.36
C ALA A 22 2.21 6.37 -4.29
N HIS A 23 2.93 5.29 -4.63
CA HIS A 23 3.90 4.67 -3.74
C HIS A 23 5.03 5.63 -3.33
N ALA A 24 5.53 6.46 -4.26
CA ALA A 24 6.51 7.49 -3.91
C ALA A 24 5.96 8.53 -2.91
N ALA A 25 4.65 8.83 -2.95
CA ALA A 25 3.99 9.71 -1.99
C ALA A 25 3.85 9.03 -0.62
N ASP A 26 3.53 7.73 -0.57
CA ASP A 26 3.53 6.95 0.68
C ASP A 26 4.92 7.01 1.34
N LEU A 27 5.96 6.72 0.57
CA LEU A 27 7.34 6.70 1.07
C LEU A 27 7.79 8.05 1.64
N ALA A 28 7.25 9.16 1.15
CA ALA A 28 7.61 10.50 1.59
C ALA A 28 7.10 10.84 2.99
N ILE A 29 6.06 10.16 3.49
CA ILE A 29 5.44 10.46 4.79
C ILE A 29 5.42 9.27 5.77
N GLN A 30 5.73 8.05 5.32
CA GLN A 30 5.63 6.81 6.11
C GLN A 30 6.33 6.89 7.48
N ASP A 31 7.49 7.54 7.56
CA ASP A 31 8.29 7.63 8.78
C ASP A 31 7.57 8.38 9.91
N GLN A 32 6.67 9.31 9.56
CA GLN A 32 5.87 10.08 10.52
C GLN A 32 4.87 9.20 11.27
N HIS A 33 4.51 8.05 10.68
CA HIS A 33 3.54 7.09 11.19
C HIS A 33 4.19 5.79 11.68
N GLY A 34 5.52 5.68 11.63
CA GLY A 34 6.25 4.46 11.97
C GLY A 34 5.98 3.30 10.99
N VAL A 35 5.60 3.63 9.76
CA VAL A 35 5.28 2.67 8.69
C VAL A 35 6.46 2.52 7.75
N ASN A 36 6.64 1.33 7.17
CA ASN A 36 7.63 1.06 6.14
C ASN A 36 7.01 0.27 4.97
N TYR A 37 6.74 0.94 3.85
CA TYR A 37 6.28 0.29 2.62
C TYR A 37 7.44 -0.40 1.90
N LEU A 38 7.34 -1.73 1.76
CA LEU A 38 8.46 -2.56 1.35
C LEU A 38 8.47 -2.86 -0.16
N LYS A 39 7.34 -3.31 -0.69
CA LYS A 39 7.18 -3.77 -2.07
C LYS A 39 5.76 -3.54 -2.53
N TYR A 40 5.57 -3.44 -3.84
CA TYR A 40 4.23 -3.41 -4.44
C TYR A 40 4.20 -4.18 -5.77
N TRP A 41 3.00 -4.61 -6.15
CA TRP A 41 2.70 -5.24 -7.42
C TRP A 41 1.44 -4.61 -8.02
N VAL A 42 1.40 -4.53 -9.35
CA VAL A 42 0.27 -3.99 -10.11
C VAL A 42 -0.21 -5.04 -11.08
N ASP A 43 -1.51 -5.31 -11.04
CA ASP A 43 -2.23 -6.09 -12.05
C ASP A 43 -3.12 -5.13 -12.83
N GLU A 44 -2.56 -4.53 -13.89
CA GLU A 44 -3.28 -3.57 -14.75
C GLU A 44 -4.49 -4.21 -15.43
N ALA A 45 -4.43 -5.50 -15.74
CA ALA A 45 -5.50 -6.20 -16.43
C ALA A 45 -6.76 -6.35 -15.56
N ASN A 46 -6.59 -6.46 -14.23
CA ASN A 46 -7.71 -6.59 -13.30
C ASN A 46 -7.91 -5.37 -12.39
N GLY A 47 -7.16 -4.28 -12.61
CA GLY A 47 -7.33 -3.06 -11.82
C GLY A 47 -6.89 -3.19 -10.36
N LYS A 48 -5.89 -4.03 -10.06
CA LYS A 48 -5.47 -4.36 -8.68
C LYS A 48 -4.07 -3.86 -8.35
N ILE A 49 -3.91 -3.44 -7.10
CA ILE A 49 -2.63 -3.11 -6.48
C ILE A 49 -2.49 -3.93 -5.20
N PHE A 50 -1.29 -4.42 -4.95
CA PHE A 50 -0.93 -5.13 -3.74
C PHE A 50 0.31 -4.47 -3.15
N CYS A 51 0.26 -3.99 -1.90
CA CYS A 51 1.46 -3.51 -1.21
C CYS A 51 1.78 -4.38 0.00
N LEU A 52 3.06 -4.70 0.15
CA LEU A 52 3.60 -5.29 1.37
C LEU A 52 4.17 -4.17 2.23
N VAL A 53 3.68 -4.06 3.46
CA VAL A 53 4.02 -3.00 4.40
C VAL A 53 4.39 -3.58 5.76
N ASP A 54 5.43 -3.04 6.40
CA ASP A 54 5.75 -3.28 7.81
C ASP A 54 5.23 -2.10 8.64
N ALA A 55 4.28 -2.34 9.53
CA ALA A 55 3.56 -1.28 10.26
C ALA A 55 3.27 -1.68 11.72
N PRO A 56 3.00 -0.70 12.60
CA PRO A 56 2.59 -0.98 13.98
C PRO A 56 1.19 -1.59 14.07
N ASP A 57 0.28 -1.18 13.18
CA ASP A 57 -1.09 -1.68 13.04
C ASP A 57 -1.62 -1.35 11.62
N PRO A 58 -2.72 -1.96 11.15
CA PRO A 58 -3.23 -1.70 9.79
C PRO A 58 -3.78 -0.28 9.58
N GLU A 59 -4.22 0.42 10.64
CA GLU A 59 -4.73 1.78 10.50
C GLU A 59 -3.60 2.79 10.27
N ALA A 60 -2.40 2.53 10.81
CA ALA A 60 -1.21 3.33 10.52
C ALA A 60 -0.86 3.30 9.02
N ALA A 61 -0.89 2.12 8.38
CA ALA A 61 -0.72 2.00 6.93
C ALA A 61 -1.83 2.75 6.17
N ASN A 62 -3.10 2.54 6.53
CA ASN A 62 -4.20 3.27 5.92
C ASN A 62 -4.10 4.81 6.07
N THR A 63 -3.56 5.28 7.20
CA THR A 63 -3.37 6.71 7.45
C THR A 63 -2.33 7.29 6.50
N VAL A 64 -1.24 6.58 6.23
CA VAL A 64 -0.24 6.99 5.22
C VAL A 64 -0.90 7.14 3.85
N HIS A 65 -1.59 6.11 3.35
CA HIS A 65 -2.29 6.22 2.06
C HIS A 65 -3.26 7.38 1.99
N ARG A 66 -4.03 7.60 3.06
CA ARG A 66 -5.03 8.66 3.16
C ARG A 66 -4.39 10.05 3.07
N GLU A 67 -3.29 10.27 3.76
CA GLU A 67 -2.58 11.56 3.80
C GLU A 67 -1.72 11.78 2.55
N ALA A 68 -1.11 10.73 2.00
CA ALA A 68 -0.23 10.81 0.85
C ALA A 68 -0.98 11.11 -0.46
N HIS A 69 -2.09 10.41 -0.70
CA HIS A 69 -2.81 10.50 -1.97
C HIS A 69 -4.32 10.24 -1.87
N GLY A 70 -4.84 9.89 -0.69
CA GLY A 70 -6.28 9.70 -0.45
C GLY A 70 -6.85 8.34 -0.90
N LEU A 71 -6.03 7.44 -1.45
CA LEU A 71 -6.47 6.11 -1.90
C LEU A 71 -6.21 5.09 -0.81
N VAL A 72 -7.13 4.95 0.13
CA VAL A 72 -7.05 3.92 1.20
C VAL A 72 -7.25 2.53 0.59
N ALA A 73 -6.61 1.51 1.16
CA ALA A 73 -6.80 0.13 0.74
C ALA A 73 -8.23 -0.35 1.02
N ASP A 74 -8.75 -1.20 0.14
CA ASP A 74 -10.06 -1.83 0.33
C ASP A 74 -9.98 -2.99 1.34
N GLU A 75 -8.83 -3.66 1.35
CA GLU A 75 -8.56 -4.81 2.21
C GLU A 75 -7.15 -4.69 2.78
N ILE A 76 -6.94 -5.12 4.02
CA ILE A 76 -5.63 -5.20 4.65
C ILE A 76 -5.55 -6.42 5.56
N TYR A 77 -4.53 -7.25 5.35
CA TYR A 77 -4.36 -8.53 6.02
C TYR A 77 -3.03 -8.57 6.74
N GLU A 78 -3.02 -8.97 8.02
CA GLU A 78 -1.78 -9.38 8.67
C GLU A 78 -1.25 -10.65 7.99
N VAL A 79 0.01 -10.63 7.56
CA VAL A 79 0.63 -11.72 6.82
C VAL A 79 1.96 -12.14 7.44
N LYS A 80 2.42 -13.33 7.08
CA LYS A 80 3.75 -13.84 7.40
C LYS A 80 4.46 -14.19 6.11
N GLU A 81 5.68 -13.71 5.93
CA GLU A 81 6.53 -14.13 4.81
C GLU A 81 6.88 -15.61 4.97
N GLY A 82 6.70 -16.38 3.89
CA GLY A 82 7.15 -17.77 3.81
C GLY A 82 8.65 -17.85 3.55
N ALA A 83 9.27 -18.97 3.93
CA ALA A 83 10.68 -19.27 3.65
C ALA A 83 10.85 -20.12 2.39
#